data_AF-A0A9N9JPL3-F1
#
_entry.id   AF-A0A9N9JPL3-F1
#
_cell.length_a   1.000
_cell.length_b   1.000
_cell.length_c   1.000
_cell.angle_alpha   90.00
_cell.angle_beta   90.00
_cell.angle_gamma   90.00
#
_symmetry.space_group_name_H-M   'P 1'
#
loop_
_entity.id
_entity.type
_entity.pdbx_description
1 polymer ?
#
loop_
_entity_poly.entity_id
_entity_poly.type
_entity_poly.pdbx_seq_one_letter_code
_entity_poly.pdbx_strand_id
1 'polypeptide(L)'
;PSTAPGANKSENETYRSSGIVIIVVIEYRNVPYKTDVISYRYLPRLIDGNEYKVVENIYNVTDGSYTLIDRHGIRFIFQQHGSIGEFDLITLLTSIVASFALFGSAKIIVEIIMLNFSPNRKNYKKAKYKELDRDLENQSPKT
;
A
#
# COMPACT_ATOMS: atom_id res chain seq x y z
N PRO A 1 13.02 27.13 16.04
CA PRO A 1 11.57 27.21 16.34
C PRO A 1 10.89 25.84 16.38
N SER A 2 10.22 25.53 17.50
CA SER A 2 9.28 24.39 17.62
C SER A 2 8.08 24.62 16.70
N THR A 3 7.63 23.56 16.01
CA THR A 3 6.44 23.62 15.16
C THR A 3 5.15 23.26 15.92
N ALA A 4 5.23 22.93 17.21
CA ALA A 4 4.06 22.55 17.99
C ALA A 4 3.01 23.69 18.06
N PRO A 5 1.70 23.38 18.06
CA PRO A 5 0.63 24.36 18.15
C PRO A 5 0.65 25.18 19.44
N GLY A 6 1.10 24.59 20.55
CA GLY A 6 1.22 25.25 21.85
C GLY A 6 2.51 26.06 22.03
N ALA A 7 3.46 25.96 21.10
CA ALA A 7 4.74 26.67 21.20
C ALA A 7 4.59 28.15 20.84
N ASN A 8 5.21 29.02 21.64
CA ASN A 8 5.26 30.45 21.39
C ASN A 8 6.20 30.76 20.21
N LYS A 9 5.62 30.84 19.01
CA LYS A 9 6.36 31.14 17.77
C LYS A 9 6.97 32.54 17.75
N SER A 10 6.38 33.48 18.49
CA SER A 10 6.88 34.86 18.57
C SER A 10 8.17 34.99 19.38
N GLU A 11 8.38 34.08 20.35
CA GLU A 11 9.59 34.00 21.18
C GLU A 11 10.61 32.98 20.66
N ASN A 12 10.39 32.42 19.46
CA ASN A 12 11.23 31.41 18.85
C ASN A 12 11.47 30.20 19.77
N GLU A 13 10.41 29.75 20.46
CA GLU A 13 10.49 28.68 21.44
C GLU A 13 11.15 27.41 20.85
N THR A 14 12.02 26.79 21.63
CA THR A 14 12.81 25.62 21.20
C THR A 14 12.11 24.31 21.47
N TYR A 15 12.47 23.25 20.74
CA TYR A 15 11.97 21.88 20.98
C TYR A 15 12.26 21.35 22.40
N ARG A 16 13.24 21.92 23.11
CA ARG A 16 13.54 21.59 24.51
C ARG A 16 12.46 22.12 25.47
N SER A 17 11.85 23.26 25.15
CA SER A 17 10.81 23.90 25.95
C SER A 17 9.43 23.34 25.64
N SER A 18 9.10 23.15 24.36
CA SER A 18 7.79 22.64 23.95
C SER A 18 7.65 21.11 24.11
N GLY A 19 8.77 20.38 24.15
CA GLY A 19 8.76 18.91 24.06
C GLY A 19 8.62 18.44 22.62
N ILE A 20 8.99 17.19 22.36
CA ILE A 20 9.11 16.65 21.01
C ILE A 20 8.73 15.18 20.98
N VAL A 21 7.99 14.79 19.95
CA VAL A 21 7.64 13.39 19.71
C VAL A 21 8.43 12.89 18.50
N ILE A 22 9.28 11.89 18.75
CA ILE A 22 10.08 11.22 17.73
C ILE A 22 9.47 9.85 17.51
N ILE A 23 9.04 9.59 16.27
CA ILE A 23 8.61 8.26 15.86
C ILE A 23 9.79 7.53 15.20
N VAL A 24 10.16 6.39 15.75
CA VAL A 24 11.16 5.51 15.16
C VAL A 24 10.41 4.40 14.44
N VAL A 25 10.37 4.49 13.12
CA VAL A 25 9.76 3.44 12.30
C VAL A 25 10.82 2.38 12.02
N ILE A 26 10.53 1.15 12.39
CA ILE A 26 11.35 -0.02 12.08
C ILE A 26 10.70 -0.69 10.88
N GLU A 27 11.31 -0.55 9.70
CA GLU A 27 10.81 -1.15 8.46
C GLU A 27 11.46 -2.51 8.25
N TYR A 28 10.67 -3.58 8.25
CA TYR A 28 11.09 -4.94 7.92
C TYR A 28 10.87 -5.24 6.43
N ARG A 29 11.87 -5.85 5.80
CA ARG A 29 11.83 -6.25 4.39
C ARG A 29 12.50 -7.60 4.19
N ASN A 30 11.91 -8.41 3.31
CA ASN A 30 12.53 -9.65 2.88
C ASN A 30 13.72 -9.38 1.94
N VAL A 31 14.81 -10.11 2.09
CA VAL A 31 15.98 -9.97 1.21
C VAL A 31 15.75 -10.79 -0.07
N PRO A 32 15.94 -10.21 -1.27
CA PRO A 32 15.81 -10.97 -2.50
C PRO A 32 16.70 -12.21 -2.49
N TYR A 33 16.15 -13.36 -2.87
CA TYR A 33 16.85 -14.65 -2.98
C TYR A 33 17.40 -15.24 -1.67
N LYS A 34 17.02 -14.69 -0.51
CA LYS A 34 17.36 -15.25 0.82
C LYS A 34 16.11 -15.27 1.69
N THR A 35 15.56 -16.45 1.93
CA THR A 35 14.32 -16.62 2.70
C THR A 35 14.53 -16.52 4.22
N ASP A 36 15.77 -16.72 4.68
CA ASP A 36 16.11 -16.76 6.11
C ASP A 36 16.77 -15.47 6.60
N VAL A 37 16.86 -14.44 5.75
CA VAL A 37 17.48 -13.16 6.10
C VAL A 37 16.47 -12.05 5.97
N ILE A 38 16.14 -11.44 7.11
CA ILE A 38 15.25 -10.28 7.18
C ILE A 38 16.12 -9.03 7.33
N SER A 39 15.90 -8.04 6.46
CA SER A 39 16.53 -6.73 6.58
C SER A 39 15.62 -5.81 7.37
N TYR A 40 16.18 -5.05 8.29
CA TYR A 40 15.47 -3.98 9.00
C TYR A 40 16.13 -2.63 8.73
N ARG A 41 15.32 -1.57 8.70
CA ARG A 41 15.80 -0.19 8.56
C ARG A 41 15.11 0.71 9.58
N TYR A 42 15.91 1.45 10.34
CA TYR A 42 15.40 2.48 11.24
C TYR A 42 15.20 3.79 10.48
N LEU A 43 13.98 4.32 10.54
CA LEU A 43 13.59 5.59 9.96
C LEU A 43 13.04 6.48 11.07
N PRO A 44 13.91 7.21 11.79
CA PRO A 44 13.47 8.20 12.75
C PRO A 44 12.80 9.37 12.02
N ARG A 45 11.59 9.73 12.44
CA ARG A 45 10.85 10.88 11.93
C ARG A 45 10.36 11.72 13.10
N LEU A 46 10.36 13.02 12.90
CA LEU A 46 9.76 13.97 13.83
C LEU A 46 8.28 14.08 13.47
N ILE A 47 7.39 13.92 14.46
CA ILE A 47 5.96 14.17 14.22
C ILE A 47 5.76 15.67 14.34
N ASP A 48 5.56 16.32 13.19
CA ASP A 48 5.39 17.76 13.14
C ASP A 48 4.09 18.17 13.82
N GLY A 49 4.14 19.27 14.58
CA GLY A 49 2.97 19.78 15.30
C GLY A 49 2.54 18.97 16.53
N ASN A 50 3.37 18.07 17.06
CA ASN A 50 3.07 17.34 18.30
C ASN A 50 4.02 17.71 19.44
N GLU A 51 3.46 18.10 20.58
CA GLU A 51 4.20 18.40 21.81
C GLU A 51 4.09 17.25 22.81
N TYR A 52 5.09 17.12 23.68
CA TYR A 52 5.04 16.17 24.78
C TYR A 52 5.28 16.87 26.10
N LYS A 53 4.21 16.97 26.87
CA LYS A 53 4.13 17.59 28.18
C LYS A 53 3.34 16.68 29.12
N VAL A 54 3.83 16.53 30.34
CA VAL A 54 3.16 15.80 31.42
C VAL A 54 3.08 16.71 32.63
N VAL A 55 1.84 17.01 33.07
CA VAL A 55 1.59 17.77 34.29
C VAL A 55 1.29 16.79 35.41
N GLU A 56 2.13 16.80 36.44
CA GLU A 56 1.92 16.03 37.67
C GLU A 56 1.52 16.95 38.80
N ASN A 57 0.50 16.53 39.57
CA ASN A 57 0.10 17.23 40.78
C ASN A 57 0.51 16.40 41.99
N ILE A 58 1.43 16.94 42.79
CA ILE A 58 1.90 16.31 44.03
C ILE A 58 1.26 17.04 45.19
N TYR A 59 0.43 16.32 45.95
CA TYR A 59 -0.17 16.83 47.17
C TYR A 59 0.78 16.64 48.36
N ASN A 60 1.14 17.73 49.03
CA ASN A 60 1.92 17.68 50.25
C ASN A 60 1.01 17.53 51.46
N VAL A 61 0.98 16.31 52.02
CA VAL A 61 0.13 15.92 53.16
C VAL A 61 0.43 16.74 54.42
N THR A 62 1.67 17.24 54.56
CA THR A 62 2.13 17.99 55.73
C THR A 62 1.69 19.46 55.76
N ASP A 63 1.48 20.09 54.60
CA ASP A 63 1.24 21.54 54.51
C ASP A 63 -0.06 21.88 53.75
N GLY A 64 -0.80 20.85 53.29
CA GLY A 64 -2.02 21.01 52.49
C GLY A 64 -1.78 21.65 51.10
N SER A 65 -0.53 21.91 50.73
CA SER A 65 -0.15 22.55 49.47
C SER A 65 -0.15 21.56 48.30
N TYR A 66 -0.43 22.08 47.10
CA TYR A 66 -0.33 21.35 45.84
C TYR A 66 0.89 21.86 45.07
N THR A 67 1.77 20.94 44.68
CA THR A 67 2.89 21.23 43.79
C THR A 67 2.55 20.72 42.40
N LEU A 68 2.39 21.65 41.45
CA LEU A 68 2.22 21.34 40.03
C LEU A 68 3.59 21.28 39.38
N ILE A 69 3.98 20.10 38.88
CA ILE A 69 5.20 19.91 38.13
C ILE A 69 4.85 19.73 36.66
N ASP A 70 5.36 20.62 35.84
CA ASP A 70 5.20 20.60 34.39
C ASP A 70 6.46 20.04 33.73
N ARG A 71 6.37 18.84 33.15
CA ARG A 71 7.51 18.15 32.55
C ARG A 71 7.38 18.12 31.04
N HIS A 72 8.29 18.84 30.39
CA HIS A 72 8.48 18.79 28.94
C HIS A 72 9.62 17.83 28.61
N GLY A 73 9.39 16.95 27.63
CA GLY A 73 10.34 15.88 27.34
C GLY A 73 10.31 15.39 25.92
N ILE A 74 11.16 14.38 25.67
CA ILE A 74 11.21 13.65 24.41
C ILE A 74 10.39 12.37 24.59
N ARG A 75 9.41 12.16 23.72
CA ARG A 75 8.68 10.90 23.66
C ARG A 75 9.10 10.12 22.42
N PHE A 76 9.64 8.92 22.63
CA PHE A 76 9.89 7.97 21.56
C PHE A 76 8.66 7.08 21.35
N ILE A 77 8.21 6.98 20.10
CA ILE A 77 7.18 6.03 19.68
C ILE A 77 7.84 5.06 18.71
N PHE A 78 7.89 3.78 19.07
CA PHE A 78 8.39 2.74 18.19
C PHE A 78 7.24 2.17 17.39
N GLN A 79 7.28 2.33 16.07
CA GLN A 79 6.31 1.75 15.16
C GLN A 79 6.99 0.69 14.30
N GLN A 80 6.55 -0.56 14.45
CA GLN A 80 7.00 -1.65 13.59
C GLN A 80 6.13 -1.66 12.33
N HIS A 81 6.78 -1.63 11.18
CA HIS A 81 6.13 -1.63 9.88
C HIS A 81 6.90 -2.52 8.92
N GLY A 82 6.22 -3.03 7.90
CA GLY A 82 6.85 -3.90 6.90
C GLY A 82 6.01 -5.13 6.62
N SER A 83 6.39 -5.82 5.56
CA SER A 83 5.78 -7.08 5.16
C SER A 83 6.90 -8.09 4.97
N ILE A 84 6.78 -9.20 5.69
CA ILE A 84 7.63 -10.37 5.51
C ILE A 84 6.79 -11.34 4.70
N GLY A 85 7.12 -11.45 3.41
CA GLY A 85 6.49 -12.41 2.52
C GLY A 85 7.29 -13.71 2.52
N GLU A 86 6.59 -14.82 2.72
CA GLU A 86 7.10 -16.17 2.48
C GLU A 86 6.64 -16.67 1.11
N PHE A 87 7.34 -17.66 0.57
CA PHE A 87 6.89 -18.34 -0.64
C PHE A 87 5.60 -19.13 -0.37
N ASP A 88 4.51 -18.72 -1.01
CA ASP A 88 3.24 -19.44 -0.99
C ASP A 88 2.88 -19.94 -2.40
N LEU A 89 2.75 -21.26 -2.53
CA LEU A 89 2.42 -21.93 -3.78
C LEU A 89 1.00 -21.55 -4.28
N ILE A 90 0.06 -21.31 -3.38
CA ILE A 90 -1.33 -20.96 -3.74
C ILE A 90 -1.34 -19.58 -4.41
N THR A 91 -0.66 -18.60 -3.82
CA THR A 91 -0.49 -17.27 -4.40
C THR A 91 0.21 -17.33 -5.76
N LEU A 92 1.25 -18.15 -5.90
CA LEU A 92 1.94 -18.35 -7.18
C LEU A 92 1.00 -18.92 -8.24
N LEU A 93 0.28 -20.00 -7.93
CA LEU A 93 -0.62 -20.65 -8.88
C LEU A 93 -1.75 -19.71 -9.31
N THR A 94 -2.31 -18.95 -8.36
CA THR A 94 -3.33 -17.95 -8.63
C THR A 94 -2.83 -16.89 -9.61
N SER A 95 -1.58 -16.44 -9.44
CA SER A 95 -0.93 -15.45 -10.31
C SER A 95 -0.73 -16.00 -11.74
N ILE A 96 -0.36 -17.28 -11.86
CA ILE A 96 -0.22 -17.96 -13.15
C ILE A 96 -1.58 -18.10 -13.85
N VAL A 97 -2.60 -18.54 -13.12
CA VAL A 97 -3.96 -18.67 -13.66
C VAL A 97 -4.50 -17.32 -14.14
N ALA A 98 -4.31 -16.26 -13.35
CA ALA A 98 -4.67 -14.90 -13.75
C ALA A 98 -3.95 -14.45 -15.03
N SER A 99 -2.67 -14.80 -15.16
CA SER A 99 -1.88 -14.49 -16.36
C SER A 99 -2.40 -15.23 -17.60
N PHE A 100 -2.80 -16.49 -17.47
CA PHE A 100 -3.44 -17.24 -18.57
C PHE A 100 -4.80 -16.68 -18.95
N ALA A 101 -5.60 -16.24 -17.97
CA ALA A 101 -6.87 -15.55 -18.24
C ALA A 101 -6.64 -14.26 -19.04
N LEU A 102 -5.63 -13.47 -18.66
CA LEU A 102 -5.24 -12.25 -19.38
C LEU A 102 -4.78 -12.57 -20.80
N PHE A 103 -4.04 -13.67 -20.99
CA PHE A 103 -3.64 -14.13 -22.32
C PHE A 103 -4.84 -14.46 -23.24
N GLY A 104 -5.90 -15.05 -22.67
CA GLY A 104 -7.17 -15.23 -23.36
C GLY A 104 -7.80 -13.92 -23.83
N SER A 105 -7.77 -12.88 -22.98
CA SER A 105 -8.28 -11.55 -23.35
C SER A 105 -7.45 -10.87 -24.46
N ALA A 106 -6.13 -11.07 -24.46
CA ALA A 106 -5.24 -10.51 -25.46
C ALA A 106 -5.57 -11.04 -26.86
N LYS A 107 -5.93 -12.32 -26.99
CA LYS A 107 -6.39 -12.90 -28.26
C LYS A 107 -7.60 -12.15 -28.82
N ILE A 108 -8.59 -11.83 -27.98
CA ILE A 108 -9.81 -11.13 -28.41
C ILE A 108 -9.44 -9.75 -28.97
N ILE A 109 -8.54 -9.04 -28.31
CA ILE A 109 -8.05 -7.73 -28.76
C ILE A 109 -7.35 -7.86 -30.13
N VAL A 110 -6.43 -8.82 -30.26
CA VAL A 110 -5.72 -9.10 -31.53
C VAL A 110 -6.72 -9.45 -32.64
N GLU A 111 -7.76 -10.21 -32.33
CA GLU A 111 -8.80 -10.60 -33.28
C GLU A 111 -9.64 -9.41 -33.76
N ILE A 112 -10.00 -8.50 -32.87
CA ILE A 112 -10.68 -7.23 -33.21
C ILE A 112 -9.81 -6.40 -34.16
N ILE A 113 -8.51 -6.30 -33.86
CA ILE A 113 -7.57 -5.56 -34.70
C ILE A 113 -7.46 -6.20 -36.09
N MET A 114 -7.29 -7.52 -36.15
CA MET A 114 -7.09 -8.25 -37.41
C MET A 114 -8.33 -8.24 -38.31
N LEU A 115 -9.53 -8.21 -37.74
CA LEU A 115 -10.79 -8.15 -38.49
C LEU A 115 -11.14 -6.74 -38.98
N ASN A 116 -10.80 -5.70 -38.23
CA ASN A 116 -11.25 -4.33 -38.55
C ASN A 116 -10.17 -3.48 -39.23
N PHE A 117 -8.92 -3.53 -38.73
CA PHE A 117 -7.86 -2.58 -39.08
C PHE A 117 -6.78 -3.17 -40.01
N SER A 118 -6.69 -4.50 -40.15
CA SER A 118 -5.66 -5.11 -41.00
C SER A 118 -5.97 -4.95 -42.50
N PRO A 119 -4.97 -4.62 -43.36
CA PRO A 119 -5.14 -4.55 -44.81
C PRO A 119 -5.67 -5.86 -45.42
N ASN A 120 -5.25 -7.00 -44.85
CA ASN A 120 -5.61 -8.34 -45.31
C ASN A 120 -6.86 -8.91 -44.60
N ARG A 121 -7.68 -8.05 -43.97
CA ARG A 121 -8.87 -8.47 -43.20
C ARG A 121 -9.83 -9.37 -43.96
N LYS A 122 -9.98 -9.18 -45.28
CA LYS A 122 -10.90 -9.99 -46.11
C LYS A 122 -10.45 -11.45 -46.18
N ASN A 123 -9.15 -11.69 -46.32
CA ASN A 123 -8.59 -13.04 -46.36
C ASN A 123 -8.69 -13.71 -45.00
N TYR A 124 -8.40 -12.97 -43.93
CA TYR A 124 -8.56 -13.47 -42.56
C TYR A 124 -10.03 -13.79 -42.22
N LYS A 125 -10.97 -12.93 -42.63
CA LYS A 125 -12.41 -13.14 -42.43
C LYS A 125 -12.91 -14.40 -43.15
N LYS A 126 -12.49 -14.63 -44.39
CA LYS A 126 -12.83 -15.85 -45.15
C LYS A 126 -12.25 -17.12 -44.52
N ALA A 127 -11.02 -17.06 -44.01
CA ALA A 127 -10.40 -18.22 -43.35
C ALA A 127 -11.04 -18.52 -41.98
N LYS A 128 -11.55 -17.49 -41.29
CA LYS A 128 -12.10 -17.60 -39.94
C LYS A 128 -13.58 -17.98 -39.91
N TYR A 129 -14.40 -17.42 -40.80
CA TYR A 129 -15.84 -17.67 -40.83
C TYR A 129 -16.17 -18.56 -42.03
N LYS A 130 -16.81 -19.70 -41.76
CA LYS A 130 -17.45 -20.51 -42.80
C LYS A 130 -18.89 -20.01 -42.95
N GLU A 131 -19.22 -19.47 -44.10
CA GLU A 131 -20.61 -19.11 -44.43
C GLU A 131 -21.39 -20.43 -44.59
N LEU A 132 -22.42 -20.64 -43.75
CA LEU A 132 -23.42 -21.68 -43.98
C LEU A 132 -24.58 -21.05 -44.72
N ASP A 133 -24.84 -21.51 -45.94
CA ASP A 133 -26.07 -21.22 -46.64
C ASP A 133 -27.23 -21.87 -45.87
N ARG A 134 -28.21 -21.06 -45.45
CA ARG A 134 -29.41 -21.50 -44.71
C ARG A 134 -30.37 -22.35 -45.54
N ASP A 135 -29.98 -22.76 -46.74
CA ASP A 135 -30.83 -23.53 -47.64
C ASP A 135 -30.90 -25.02 -47.27
N LEU A 136 -30.11 -25.47 -46.28
CA LEU A 136 -30.13 -26.86 -45.79
C LEU A 136 -31.12 -27.12 -44.64
N GLU A 137 -31.72 -26.09 -44.03
CA GLU A 137 -32.72 -26.29 -42.95
C GLU A 137 -34.15 -26.51 -43.49
N ASN A 138 -34.41 -26.14 -44.76
CA ASN A 138 -35.67 -26.45 -45.46
C ASN A 138 -35.66 -27.79 -46.20
N GLN A 139 -34.61 -28.60 -46.06
CA GLN A 139 -34.48 -29.94 -46.67
C GLN A 139 -34.45 -31.09 -45.65
N SER A 140 -35.02 -30.92 -44.46
CA SER A 140 -35.40 -32.09 -43.66
C SER A 140 -36.62 -32.75 -44.31
N PRO A 141 -36.54 -33.99 -44.84
CA PRO A 141 -37.73 -34.70 -45.30
C PRO A 141 -38.69 -34.89 -44.12
N LYS A 142 -39.96 -34.52 -44.34
CA LYS A 142 -41.05 -34.94 -43.47
C LYS A 142 -41.17 -36.46 -43.57
N THR A 143 -40.90 -37.16 -42.48
CA THR A 143 -41.40 -38.51 -42.16
C THR A 143 -41.57 -38.61 -40.67
#